data_AF-A0A945Q1D4-F1
#
_entry.id   AF-A0A945Q1D4-F1
#
_cell.length_a   1.000
_cell.length_b   1.000
_cell.length_c   1.000
_cell.angle_alpha   90.00
_cell.angle_beta   90.00
_cell.angle_gamma   90.00
#
_symmetry.space_group_name_H-M   'P 1'
#
loop_
_entity.id
_entity.type
_entity.pdbx_description
1 polymer ?
#
loop_
_entity_poly.entity_id
_entity_poly.type
_entity_poly.pdbx_seq_one_letter_code
_entity_poly.pdbx_strand_id
1 'polypeptide(L)'
;PGREAEGLTNGRPRGQVFGIEESIGWYERSRKNLPQGKLYLNESGILSSADDSPQIDKYISWIKHVNEAGLLDGIGLQSHFRGNPDILKVEARMERMASFGLPLRITEFTINGSDEEQQAQFTREFMTLAFSTPLVVGFQVWGFWEGAAFQPPVVMYRADWSEKPNGAAYRDLVFNQWWTEEAGKTNKKGIFTTSAFLGDYDIHVSVKGKPTKATFTLTKEGNDCLITLD
;
A
#
# COMPACT_ATOMS: atom_id res chain seq x y z
N PRO A 1 -15.90 -2.60 -30.50
CA PRO A 1 -14.94 -2.78 -31.61
C PRO A 1 -13.54 -2.37 -31.17
N GLY A 2 -12.74 -3.34 -30.70
CA GLY A 2 -11.31 -3.13 -30.45
C GLY A 2 -10.59 -2.89 -31.77
N ARG A 3 -9.57 -2.01 -31.77
CA ARG A 3 -8.74 -1.79 -32.95
C ARG A 3 -7.94 -3.06 -33.19
N GLU A 4 -8.08 -3.65 -34.38
CA GLU A 4 -7.14 -4.65 -34.86
C GLU A 4 -5.76 -3.98 -34.99
N ALA A 5 -4.76 -4.53 -34.31
CA ALA A 5 -3.38 -4.15 -34.56
C ALA A 5 -3.02 -4.64 -35.97
N GLU A 6 -3.01 -3.72 -36.94
CA GLU A 6 -2.48 -3.99 -38.27
C GLU A 6 -0.97 -4.22 -38.15
N GLY A 7 -0.57 -5.47 -38.37
CA GLY A 7 0.81 -5.86 -38.62
C GLY A 7 1.48 -6.54 -37.45
N LEU A 8 1.60 -7.87 -37.54
CA LEU A 8 2.86 -8.60 -37.43
C LEU A 8 2.60 -10.05 -37.92
N THR A 9 3.02 -10.32 -39.15
CA THR A 9 2.95 -11.64 -39.78
C THR A 9 4.02 -12.55 -39.18
N ASN A 10 3.66 -13.34 -38.17
CA ASN A 10 4.45 -14.49 -37.71
C ASN A 10 3.51 -15.57 -37.15
N GLY A 11 2.78 -16.24 -38.05
CA GLY A 11 2.24 -17.59 -37.83
C GLY A 11 1.25 -17.82 -36.68
N ARG A 12 0.72 -16.79 -36.00
CA ARG A 12 -0.32 -16.97 -34.98
C ARG A 12 -1.73 -16.97 -35.62
N PRO A 13 -2.68 -17.80 -35.13
CA PRO A 13 -4.03 -17.85 -35.68
C PRO A 13 -4.72 -16.48 -35.62
N ARG A 14 -5.39 -16.07 -36.71
CA ARG A 14 -6.22 -14.85 -36.73
C ARG A 14 -7.32 -14.97 -35.68
N GLY A 15 -7.48 -13.95 -34.84
CA GLY A 15 -8.63 -13.82 -33.93
C GLY A 15 -8.36 -14.03 -32.45
N GLN A 16 -7.11 -14.23 -32.03
CA GLN A 16 -6.73 -14.13 -30.62
C GLN A 16 -5.88 -12.87 -30.40
N VAL A 17 -6.52 -11.83 -29.88
CA VAL A 17 -5.84 -10.61 -29.44
C VAL A 17 -5.66 -10.74 -27.94
N PHE A 18 -4.51 -11.30 -27.54
CA PHE A 18 -4.07 -11.41 -26.16
C PHE A 18 -2.64 -10.88 -26.09
N GLY A 19 -2.32 -10.11 -25.07
CA GLY A 19 -0.98 -9.56 -24.89
C GLY A 19 -0.99 -8.11 -24.42
N ILE A 20 0.20 -7.54 -24.36
CA ILE A 20 0.41 -6.15 -23.97
C ILE A 20 -0.32 -5.19 -24.94
N GLU A 21 -0.47 -5.60 -26.21
CA GLU A 21 -1.08 -4.82 -27.28
C GLU A 21 -2.57 -4.53 -27.02
N GLU A 22 -3.28 -5.43 -26.34
CA GLU A 22 -4.69 -5.23 -25.96
C GLU A 22 -4.87 -4.46 -24.65
N SER A 23 -3.80 -4.32 -23.87
CA SER A 23 -3.88 -3.71 -22.54
C SER A 23 -4.41 -2.28 -22.62
N ILE A 24 -3.98 -1.48 -23.61
CA ILE A 24 -4.49 -0.14 -23.86
C ILE A 24 -6.01 -0.15 -24.02
N GLY A 25 -6.54 -1.07 -24.81
CA GLY A 25 -7.98 -1.22 -25.01
C GLY A 25 -8.73 -1.52 -23.71
N TRP A 26 -8.17 -2.32 -22.79
CA TRP A 26 -8.76 -2.54 -21.47
C TRP A 26 -8.79 -1.26 -20.65
N TYR A 27 -7.68 -0.51 -20.58
CA TYR A 27 -7.62 0.73 -19.82
C TYR A 27 -8.53 1.82 -20.38
N GLU A 28 -8.60 1.99 -21.71
CA GLU A 28 -9.53 2.93 -22.36
C GLU A 28 -10.98 2.60 -22.04
N ARG A 29 -11.35 1.31 -22.11
CA ARG A 29 -12.70 0.85 -21.74
C ARG A 29 -12.98 1.09 -20.26
N SER A 30 -12.02 0.81 -19.38
CA SER A 30 -12.15 1.08 -17.94
C SER A 30 -12.33 2.57 -17.69
N ARG A 31 -11.51 3.44 -18.29
CA ARG A 31 -11.62 4.90 -18.12
C ARG A 31 -12.96 5.42 -18.63
N LYS A 32 -13.45 4.90 -19.74
CA LYS A 32 -14.77 5.28 -20.29
C LYS A 32 -15.92 4.95 -19.33
N ASN A 33 -15.86 3.79 -18.66
CA ASN A 33 -16.96 3.31 -17.80
C ASN A 33 -16.77 3.68 -16.32
N LEU A 34 -15.55 4.00 -15.89
CA LEU A 34 -15.17 4.38 -14.54
C LEU A 34 -14.28 5.64 -14.59
N PRO A 35 -14.84 6.80 -14.99
CA PRO A 35 -14.04 8.00 -15.24
C PRO A 35 -13.31 8.54 -14.00
N GLN A 36 -13.85 8.27 -12.80
CA GLN A 36 -13.25 8.67 -11.52
C GLN A 36 -12.41 7.54 -10.88
N GLY A 37 -12.47 6.33 -11.43
CA GLY A 37 -11.75 5.18 -10.90
C GLY A 37 -10.26 5.31 -11.18
N LYS A 38 -9.43 5.02 -10.18
CA LYS A 38 -7.98 4.93 -10.36
C LYS A 38 -7.61 3.58 -10.98
N LEU A 39 -6.90 3.60 -12.10
CA LEU A 39 -6.52 2.40 -12.83
C LEU A 39 -5.09 2.00 -12.46
N TYR A 40 -4.95 0.88 -11.76
CA TYR A 40 -3.68 0.29 -11.37
C TYR A 40 -3.37 -0.92 -12.25
N LEU A 41 -2.11 -1.08 -12.64
CA LEU A 41 -1.59 -2.37 -13.10
C LEU A 41 -1.10 -3.14 -11.85
N ASN A 42 -1.44 -4.41 -11.67
CA ASN A 42 -1.10 -5.17 -10.46
C ASN A 42 -0.41 -6.48 -10.82
N GLU A 43 0.68 -6.83 -10.14
CA GLU A 43 1.45 -8.05 -10.45
C GLU A 43 2.22 -8.62 -9.25
N SER A 44 2.43 -9.94 -9.30
CA SER A 44 3.18 -10.76 -8.35
C SER A 44 4.66 -10.92 -8.71
N GLY A 45 5.46 -11.36 -7.74
CA GLY A 45 6.89 -11.64 -7.95
C GLY A 45 7.74 -10.40 -8.23
N ILE A 46 7.17 -9.20 -8.13
CA ILE A 46 7.92 -7.96 -8.40
C ILE A 46 8.87 -7.65 -7.25
N LEU A 47 8.35 -7.64 -6.03
CA LEU A 47 9.16 -7.42 -4.84
C LEU A 47 9.68 -8.73 -4.22
N SER A 48 8.94 -9.83 -4.41
CA SER A 48 9.16 -11.08 -3.68
C SER A 48 10.04 -12.11 -4.38
N SER A 49 10.49 -11.84 -5.60
CA SER A 49 11.47 -12.71 -6.27
C SER A 49 12.82 -12.69 -5.55
N ALA A 50 13.50 -13.84 -5.50
CA ALA A 50 14.84 -13.94 -4.92
C ALA A 50 15.89 -13.17 -5.74
N ASP A 51 15.71 -13.18 -7.05
CA ASP A 51 16.56 -12.57 -8.08
C ASP A 51 15.77 -11.63 -8.99
N ASP A 52 16.49 -10.81 -9.75
CA ASP A 52 15.87 -9.97 -10.77
C ASP A 52 15.43 -10.85 -11.93
N SER A 53 14.14 -11.20 -11.90
CA SER A 53 13.55 -12.17 -12.81
C SER A 53 13.04 -11.51 -14.09
N PRO A 54 12.91 -12.26 -15.21
CA PRO A 54 12.27 -11.79 -16.43
C PRO A 54 10.85 -11.23 -16.23
N GLN A 55 10.19 -11.64 -15.13
CA GLN A 55 8.88 -11.14 -14.74
C GLN A 55 8.93 -9.65 -14.36
N ILE A 56 10.00 -9.20 -13.68
CA ILE A 56 10.18 -7.78 -13.32
C ILE A 56 10.34 -6.93 -14.57
N ASP A 57 11.17 -7.37 -15.52
CA ASP A 57 11.39 -6.66 -16.78
C ASP A 57 10.12 -6.63 -17.64
N LYS A 58 9.36 -7.73 -17.66
CA LYS A 58 8.04 -7.79 -18.29
C LYS A 58 7.08 -6.82 -17.62
N TYR A 59 7.02 -6.75 -16.30
CA TYR A 59 6.13 -5.84 -15.61
C TYR A 59 6.48 -4.37 -15.90
N ILE A 60 7.78 -4.05 -15.92
CA ILE A 60 8.27 -2.72 -16.30
C ILE A 60 7.88 -2.36 -17.73
N SER A 61 7.96 -3.29 -18.68
CA SER A 61 7.56 -2.99 -20.06
C SER A 61 6.06 -2.71 -20.17
N TRP A 62 5.23 -3.38 -19.37
CA TRP A 62 3.80 -3.11 -19.28
C TRP A 62 3.49 -1.77 -18.62
N ILE A 63 4.18 -1.44 -17.52
CA ILE A 63 4.06 -0.11 -16.88
C ILE A 63 4.38 0.98 -17.90
N LYS A 64 5.53 0.88 -18.59
CA LYS A 64 5.93 1.85 -19.62
C LYS A 64 4.88 2.00 -20.71
N HIS A 65 4.44 0.89 -21.28
CA HIS A 65 3.47 0.88 -22.38
C HIS A 65 2.15 1.59 -22.02
N VAL A 66 1.57 1.28 -20.85
CA VAL A 66 0.29 1.88 -20.44
C VAL A 66 0.47 3.32 -19.93
N ASN A 67 1.60 3.62 -19.29
CA ASN A 67 1.91 4.96 -18.80
C ASN A 67 2.21 5.95 -19.93
N GLU A 68 2.92 5.53 -20.99
CA GLU A 68 3.17 6.34 -22.20
C GLU A 68 1.87 6.74 -22.91
N ALA A 69 0.81 5.91 -22.79
CA ALA A 69 -0.53 6.23 -23.28
C ALA A 69 -1.32 7.16 -22.33
N GLY A 70 -0.78 7.54 -21.17
CA GLY A 70 -1.43 8.41 -20.19
C GLY A 70 -2.61 7.75 -19.45
N LEU A 71 -2.66 6.42 -19.39
CA LEU A 71 -3.82 5.68 -18.89
C LEU A 71 -3.63 5.11 -17.47
N LEU A 72 -2.39 5.05 -16.98
CA LEU A 72 -2.04 4.45 -15.70
C LEU A 72 -2.08 5.48 -14.56
N ASP A 73 -2.83 5.18 -13.48
CA ASP A 73 -2.86 6.03 -12.27
C ASP A 73 -1.92 5.54 -11.17
N GLY A 74 -1.44 4.30 -11.26
CA GLY A 74 -0.61 3.72 -10.22
C GLY A 74 -0.12 2.29 -10.50
N ILE A 75 0.78 1.83 -9.66
CA ILE A 75 1.45 0.52 -9.75
C ILE A 75 1.08 -0.30 -8.51
N GLY A 76 0.49 -1.47 -8.75
CA GLY A 76 0.13 -2.45 -7.73
C GLY A 76 1.23 -3.50 -7.57
N LEU A 77 1.56 -3.83 -6.33
CA LEU A 77 2.59 -4.77 -5.97
C LEU A 77 1.98 -5.80 -5.02
N GLN A 78 1.65 -7.00 -5.52
CA GLN A 78 0.98 -8.02 -4.71
C GLN A 78 1.75 -8.34 -3.44
N SER A 79 3.08 -8.44 -3.54
CA SER A 79 3.95 -8.59 -2.36
C SER A 79 3.70 -9.89 -1.59
N HIS A 80 3.51 -11.00 -2.32
CA HIS A 80 3.47 -12.34 -1.75
C HIS A 80 4.88 -12.89 -1.50
N PHE A 81 5.35 -12.79 -0.26
CA PHE A 81 6.68 -13.24 0.15
C PHE A 81 6.67 -14.66 0.74
N ARG A 82 7.84 -15.30 0.69
CA ARG A 82 8.08 -16.65 1.24
C ARG A 82 9.49 -16.74 1.83
N GLY A 83 9.66 -17.61 2.83
CA GLY A 83 10.97 -17.88 3.44
C GLY A 83 11.48 -16.68 4.23
N ASN A 84 12.74 -16.30 4.00
CA ASN A 84 13.41 -15.16 4.65
C ASN A 84 13.88 -14.17 3.58
N PRO A 85 13.01 -13.25 3.12
CA PRO A 85 13.35 -12.32 2.05
C PRO A 85 14.39 -11.29 2.51
N ASP A 86 15.27 -10.90 1.60
CA ASP A 86 16.27 -9.88 1.84
C ASP A 86 15.66 -8.49 1.64
N ILE A 87 15.45 -7.75 2.74
CA ILE A 87 14.78 -6.45 2.72
C ILE A 87 15.50 -5.42 1.83
N LEU A 88 16.83 -5.48 1.71
CA LEU A 88 17.57 -4.52 0.88
C LEU A 88 17.31 -4.74 -0.61
N LYS A 89 17.11 -6.01 -1.02
CA LYS A 89 16.69 -6.32 -2.40
C LYS A 89 15.25 -5.90 -2.65
N VAL A 90 14.38 -6.02 -1.63
CA VAL A 90 12.99 -5.56 -1.71
C VAL A 90 12.95 -4.03 -1.87
N GLU A 91 13.75 -3.31 -1.09
CA GLU A 91 13.92 -1.85 -1.18
C GLU A 91 14.39 -1.43 -2.57
N ALA A 92 15.49 -1.98 -3.08
CA ALA A 92 16.01 -1.64 -4.40
C ALA A 92 14.97 -1.85 -5.53
N ARG A 93 14.14 -2.90 -5.43
CA ARG A 93 13.06 -3.15 -6.39
C ARG A 93 11.91 -2.18 -6.21
N MET A 94 11.56 -1.84 -4.97
CA MET A 94 10.54 -0.83 -4.68
C MET A 94 10.98 0.54 -5.24
N GLU A 95 12.24 0.93 -5.07
CA GLU A 95 12.82 2.15 -5.66
C GLU A 95 12.76 2.13 -7.19
N ARG A 96 13.07 0.99 -7.81
CA ARG A 96 12.93 0.82 -9.27
C ARG A 96 11.48 1.07 -9.73
N MET A 97 10.47 0.62 -8.96
CA MET A 97 9.07 0.93 -9.25
C MET A 97 8.72 2.40 -8.93
N ALA A 98 9.27 2.96 -7.86
CA ALA A 98 9.04 4.34 -7.46
C ALA A 98 9.59 5.34 -8.49
N SER A 99 10.63 4.95 -9.25
CA SER A 99 11.24 5.79 -10.30
C SER A 99 10.27 6.20 -11.42
N PHE A 100 9.13 5.53 -11.57
CA PHE A 100 8.08 5.94 -12.52
C PHE A 100 7.28 7.16 -12.05
N GLY A 101 7.46 7.62 -10.80
CA GLY A 101 6.75 8.77 -10.25
C GLY A 101 5.25 8.54 -10.03
N LEU A 102 4.80 7.29 -10.12
CA LEU A 102 3.41 6.90 -9.94
C LEU A 102 3.16 6.41 -8.49
N PRO A 103 1.94 6.61 -7.96
CA PRO A 103 1.52 6.00 -6.70
C PRO A 103 1.72 4.48 -6.70
N LEU A 104 2.35 3.96 -5.64
CA LEU A 104 2.53 2.54 -5.40
C LEU A 104 1.47 2.05 -4.41
N ARG A 105 0.89 0.87 -4.66
CA ARG A 105 -0.04 0.21 -3.74
C ARG A 105 0.49 -1.19 -3.42
N ILE A 106 0.70 -1.47 -2.15
CA ILE A 106 0.89 -2.86 -1.70
C ILE A 106 -0.50 -3.48 -1.61
N THR A 107 -0.79 -4.43 -2.48
CA THR A 107 -2.17 -4.89 -2.74
C THR A 107 -2.54 -6.18 -2.01
N GLU A 108 -1.57 -7.07 -1.78
CA GLU A 108 -1.86 -8.45 -1.36
C GLU A 108 -0.79 -9.00 -0.40
N PHE A 109 -0.25 -8.17 0.51
CA PHE A 109 0.87 -8.57 1.36
C PHE A 109 0.59 -9.87 2.12
N THR A 110 1.52 -10.80 2.00
CA THR A 110 1.58 -12.05 2.77
C THR A 110 3.03 -12.45 2.96
N ILE A 111 3.38 -13.05 4.10
CA ILE A 111 4.67 -13.72 4.31
C ILE A 111 4.41 -15.16 4.74
N ASN A 112 4.88 -16.12 3.93
CA ASN A 112 4.76 -17.55 4.22
C ASN A 112 6.11 -18.11 4.70
N GLY A 113 6.11 -18.82 5.82
CA GLY A 113 7.30 -19.44 6.41
C GLY A 113 6.93 -20.24 7.65
N SER A 114 7.78 -21.18 8.07
CA SER A 114 7.53 -22.00 9.26
C SER A 114 7.95 -21.32 10.57
N ASP A 115 8.76 -20.26 10.50
CA ASP A 115 9.22 -19.50 11.66
C ASP A 115 8.37 -18.23 11.80
N GLU A 116 7.50 -18.20 12.82
CA GLU A 116 6.59 -17.07 13.07
C GLU A 116 7.33 -15.79 13.51
N GLU A 117 8.50 -15.91 14.14
CA GLU A 117 9.30 -14.74 14.54
C GLU A 117 9.99 -14.11 13.34
N GLN A 118 10.49 -14.91 12.41
CA GLN A 118 10.99 -14.39 11.12
C GLN A 118 9.86 -13.74 10.31
N GLN A 119 8.65 -14.33 10.30
CA GLN A 119 7.48 -13.69 9.69
C GLN A 119 7.20 -12.32 10.33
N ALA A 120 7.27 -12.22 11.66
CA ALA A 120 7.03 -10.98 12.38
C ALA A 120 8.11 -9.93 12.11
N GLN A 121 9.38 -10.33 12.12
CA GLN A 121 10.50 -9.46 11.78
C GLN A 121 10.33 -8.89 10.38
N PHE A 122 10.14 -9.74 9.37
CA PHE A 122 9.99 -9.28 7.99
C PHE A 122 8.73 -8.43 7.81
N THR A 123 7.64 -8.73 8.52
CA THR A 123 6.44 -7.88 8.54
C THR A 123 6.79 -6.47 9.02
N ARG A 124 7.55 -6.34 10.12
CA ARG A 124 7.99 -5.02 10.63
C ARG A 124 8.85 -4.29 9.62
N GLU A 125 9.85 -4.96 9.07
CA GLU A 125 10.79 -4.39 8.09
C GLU A 125 10.05 -3.90 6.83
N PHE A 126 9.21 -4.75 6.25
CA PHE A 126 8.51 -4.43 5.01
C PHE A 126 7.45 -3.36 5.19
N MET A 127 6.68 -3.39 6.29
CA MET A 127 5.73 -2.32 6.58
C MET A 127 6.44 -0.99 6.81
N THR A 128 7.58 -0.99 7.51
CA THR A 128 8.38 0.22 7.74
C THR A 128 8.92 0.78 6.45
N LEU A 129 9.47 -0.07 5.57
CA LEU A 129 9.92 0.33 4.23
C LEU A 129 8.78 0.92 3.39
N ALA A 130 7.62 0.28 3.40
CA ALA A 130 6.44 0.77 2.70
C ALA A 130 5.99 2.13 3.26
N PHE A 131 5.97 2.30 4.59
CA PHE A 131 5.62 3.55 5.26
C PHE A 131 6.62 4.67 4.98
N SER A 132 7.93 4.36 4.91
CA SER A 132 8.99 5.33 4.63
C SER A 132 9.09 5.72 3.15
N THR A 133 8.38 5.03 2.25
CA THR A 133 8.40 5.30 0.81
C THR A 133 7.28 6.27 0.43
N PRO A 134 7.55 7.55 0.09
CA PRO A 134 6.50 8.58 -0.04
C PRO A 134 5.45 8.32 -1.14
N LEU A 135 5.81 7.52 -2.16
CA LEU A 135 4.90 7.14 -3.23
C LEU A 135 3.97 5.97 -2.86
N VAL A 136 4.24 5.25 -1.77
CA VAL A 136 3.32 4.21 -1.29
C VAL A 136 2.09 4.88 -0.68
N VAL A 137 0.94 4.68 -1.33
CA VAL A 137 -0.35 5.29 -0.94
C VAL A 137 -1.28 4.29 -0.24
N GLY A 138 -0.81 3.08 0.02
CA GLY A 138 -1.46 2.19 0.97
C GLY A 138 -0.99 0.75 0.91
N PHE A 139 -1.42 0.03 1.95
CA PHE A 139 -0.97 -1.31 2.27
C PHE A 139 -2.17 -2.19 2.59
N GLN A 140 -2.28 -3.32 1.91
CA GLN A 140 -3.36 -4.28 2.09
C GLN A 140 -2.78 -5.67 2.31
N VAL A 141 -3.28 -6.36 3.33
CA VAL A 141 -2.96 -7.75 3.68
C VAL A 141 -3.93 -8.69 2.96
N TRP A 142 -3.46 -9.78 2.36
CA TRP A 142 -4.31 -10.73 1.64
C TRP A 142 -4.92 -11.81 2.55
N GLY A 143 -5.79 -11.37 3.45
CA GLY A 143 -6.45 -12.21 4.44
C GLY A 143 -5.66 -12.29 5.74
N PHE A 144 -6.22 -11.72 6.82
CA PHE A 144 -5.56 -11.63 8.12
C PHE A 144 -6.02 -12.71 9.11
N TRP A 145 -7.12 -13.42 8.84
CA TRP A 145 -7.72 -14.41 9.73
C TRP A 145 -7.86 -15.78 9.07
N GLU A 146 -7.40 -16.82 9.76
CA GLU A 146 -7.37 -18.21 9.27
C GLU A 146 -8.71 -18.73 8.79
N GLY A 147 -9.81 -18.35 9.44
CA GLY A 147 -11.16 -18.84 9.09
C GLY A 147 -11.68 -18.40 7.72
N ALA A 148 -11.03 -17.42 7.07
CA ALA A 148 -11.43 -16.90 5.76
C ALA A 148 -10.24 -16.70 4.80
N ALA A 149 -9.03 -17.10 5.20
CA ALA A 149 -7.83 -16.86 4.41
C ALA A 149 -7.65 -17.90 3.31
N PHE A 150 -7.05 -17.47 2.20
CA PHE A 150 -6.69 -18.35 1.08
C PHE A 150 -5.61 -19.38 1.46
N GLN A 151 -4.69 -19.01 2.36
CA GLN A 151 -3.63 -19.89 2.88
C GLN A 151 -3.45 -19.69 4.39
N PRO A 152 -3.74 -20.70 5.23
CA PRO A 152 -3.62 -20.58 6.68
C PRO A 152 -2.25 -20.06 7.20
N PRO A 153 -1.08 -20.47 6.65
CA PRO A 153 0.20 -20.06 7.23
C PRO A 153 0.52 -18.55 7.16
N VAL A 154 -0.14 -17.79 6.27
CA VAL A 154 0.23 -16.38 6.00
C VAL A 154 -0.56 -15.36 6.80
N VAL A 155 -1.53 -15.81 7.59
CA VAL A 155 -2.45 -14.95 8.35
C VAL A 155 -1.77 -14.31 9.56
N MET A 156 -2.48 -13.38 10.19
CA MET A 156 -2.10 -12.69 11.43
C MET A 156 -2.85 -13.24 12.66
N TYR A 157 -4.03 -13.84 12.45
CA TYR A 157 -4.87 -14.42 13.48
C TYR A 157 -5.24 -15.85 13.13
N ARG A 158 -5.08 -16.75 14.10
CA ARG A 158 -5.50 -18.15 13.98
C ARG A 158 -7.02 -18.28 14.01
N ALA A 159 -7.53 -19.46 13.73
CA ALA A 159 -8.97 -19.73 13.63
C ALA A 159 -9.71 -19.40 14.93
N ASP A 160 -9.05 -19.60 16.07
CA ASP A 160 -9.55 -19.29 17.42
C ASP A 160 -9.33 -17.82 17.84
N TRP A 161 -8.92 -16.95 16.91
CA TRP A 161 -8.56 -15.54 17.14
C TRP A 161 -7.31 -15.30 17.98
N SER A 162 -6.55 -16.34 18.33
CA SER A 162 -5.23 -16.11 18.91
C SER A 162 -4.33 -15.40 17.91
N GLU A 163 -3.63 -14.37 18.39
CA GLU A 163 -2.76 -13.54 17.57
C GLU A 163 -1.44 -14.28 17.29
N LYS A 164 -0.94 -14.16 16.05
CA LYS A 164 0.40 -14.57 15.67
C LYS A 164 1.39 -13.41 15.85
N PRO A 165 2.70 -13.67 16.02
CA PRO A 165 3.72 -12.65 16.14
C PRO A 165 3.71 -11.57 15.04
N ASN A 166 3.38 -11.92 13.79
CA ASN A 166 3.24 -10.96 12.68
C ASN A 166 1.98 -10.07 12.79
N GLY A 167 0.91 -10.56 13.42
CA GLY A 167 -0.25 -9.74 13.79
C GLY A 167 0.07 -8.74 14.89
N ALA A 168 0.80 -9.19 15.92
CA ALA A 168 1.29 -8.31 16.99
C ALA A 168 2.22 -7.22 16.45
N ALA A 169 3.13 -7.58 15.52
CA ALA A 169 3.99 -6.63 14.81
C ALA A 169 3.19 -5.55 14.07
N TYR A 170 2.19 -5.95 13.28
CA TYR A 170 1.30 -5.02 12.57
C TYR A 170 0.62 -4.07 13.56
N ARG A 171 0.06 -4.59 14.66
CA ARG A 171 -0.65 -3.78 15.64
C ARG A 171 0.24 -2.79 16.37
N ASP A 172 1.44 -3.22 16.76
CA ASP A 172 2.40 -2.35 17.42
C ASP A 172 2.82 -1.20 16.50
N LEU A 173 3.06 -1.46 15.22
CA LEU A 173 3.35 -0.40 14.27
C LEU A 173 2.16 0.55 14.09
N VAL A 174 0.96 0.04 13.81
CA VAL A 174 -0.18 0.88 13.41
C VAL A 174 -0.89 1.58 14.57
N PHE A 175 -1.00 0.93 15.74
CA PHE A 175 -1.80 1.41 16.87
C PHE A 175 -0.97 1.85 18.07
N ASN A 176 0.36 1.81 17.98
CA ASN A 176 1.25 2.27 19.06
C ASN A 176 2.36 3.18 18.51
N GLN A 177 3.18 2.72 17.57
CA GLN A 177 4.31 3.51 17.08
C GLN A 177 3.92 4.59 16.05
N TRP A 178 3.01 4.28 15.13
CA TRP A 178 2.48 5.19 14.11
C TRP A 178 1.11 5.74 14.49
N TRP A 179 0.92 5.89 15.80
CA TRP A 179 -0.29 6.40 16.42
C TRP A 179 0.10 7.60 17.29
N THR A 180 -0.75 8.61 17.35
CA THR A 180 -0.45 9.83 18.11
C THR A 180 -1.42 9.95 19.28
N GLU A 181 -0.89 9.77 20.48
CA GLU A 181 -1.56 10.07 21.75
C GLU A 181 -0.70 11.03 22.56
N GLU A 182 -1.02 12.32 22.49
CA GLU A 182 -0.22 13.38 23.08
C GLU A 182 -1.05 14.24 24.04
N ALA A 183 -0.40 14.69 25.12
CA ALA A 183 -1.04 15.53 26.13
C ALA A 183 -0.09 16.64 26.60
N GLY A 184 -0.64 17.82 26.85
CA GLY A 184 0.15 18.93 27.36
C GLY A 184 -0.66 20.13 27.77
N LYS A 185 0.05 21.24 28.03
CA LYS A 185 -0.54 22.52 28.40
C LYS A 185 -0.27 23.52 27.29
N THR A 186 -1.29 24.32 26.98
CA THR A 186 -1.11 25.47 26.10
C THR A 186 -0.18 26.50 26.74
N ASN A 187 0.55 27.24 25.92
CA ASN A 187 1.31 28.40 26.38
C ASN A 187 0.37 29.59 26.73
N LYS A 188 0.96 30.73 27.13
CA LYS A 188 0.20 31.95 27.50
C LYS A 188 -0.66 32.53 26.36
N LYS A 189 -0.43 32.12 25.11
CA LYS A 189 -1.23 32.50 23.93
C LYS A 189 -2.30 31.47 23.57
N GLY A 190 -2.48 30.40 24.36
CA GLY A 190 -3.43 29.33 24.07
C GLY A 190 -2.94 28.31 23.05
N ILE A 191 -1.65 28.28 22.71
CA ILE A 191 -1.09 27.38 21.68
C ILE A 191 -0.45 26.16 22.33
N PHE A 192 -0.78 24.98 21.81
CA PHE A 192 -0.07 23.71 22.04
C PHE A 192 0.41 23.20 20.68
N THR A 193 1.64 22.70 20.61
CA THR A 193 2.26 22.21 19.37
C THR A 193 2.84 20.84 19.62
N THR A 194 2.55 19.91 18.72
CA THR A 194 3.12 18.55 18.72
C THR A 194 3.31 18.08 17.28
N SER A 195 4.09 17.02 17.10
CA SER A 195 4.16 16.26 15.86
C SER A 195 3.14 15.13 15.91
N ALA A 196 2.45 14.90 14.80
CA ALA A 196 1.35 13.94 14.74
C ALA A 196 1.37 13.19 13.39
N PHE A 197 0.92 11.95 13.39
CA PHE A 197 0.68 11.19 12.15
C PHE A 197 -0.56 11.71 11.43
N LEU A 198 -0.68 11.47 10.13
CA LEU A 198 -1.90 11.86 9.40
C LEU A 198 -3.07 11.01 9.88
N GLY A 199 -4.24 11.63 10.08
CA GLY A 199 -5.41 10.91 10.56
C GLY A 199 -6.45 11.80 11.21
N ASP A 200 -7.48 11.15 11.76
CA ASP A 200 -8.56 11.79 12.49
C ASP A 200 -8.26 11.78 13.99
N TYR A 201 -8.53 12.91 14.64
CA TYR A 201 -8.19 13.18 16.03
C TYR A 201 -9.41 13.58 16.83
N ASP A 202 -9.56 12.98 18.02
CA ASP A 202 -10.39 13.48 19.10
C ASP A 202 -9.51 14.33 20.04
N ILE A 203 -9.78 15.63 20.11
CA ILE A 203 -9.03 16.58 20.93
C ILE A 203 -9.84 16.93 22.17
N HIS A 204 -9.25 16.68 23.34
CA HIS A 204 -9.83 17.00 24.64
C HIS A 204 -9.11 18.19 25.26
N VAL A 205 -9.82 19.28 25.48
CA VAL A 205 -9.30 20.51 26.11
C VAL A 205 -10.00 20.72 27.45
N SER A 206 -9.28 21.20 28.46
CA SER A 206 -9.87 21.60 29.74
C SER A 206 -9.29 22.92 30.22
N VAL A 207 -10.16 23.90 30.49
CA VAL A 207 -9.77 25.18 31.08
C VAL A 207 -10.51 25.37 32.39
N LYS A 208 -9.76 25.56 33.47
CA LYS A 208 -10.31 25.70 34.84
C LYS A 208 -11.28 24.56 35.20
N GLY A 209 -11.01 23.34 34.72
CA GLY A 209 -11.82 22.15 34.98
C GLY A 209 -13.06 22.00 34.10
N LYS A 210 -13.33 22.91 33.15
CA LYS A 210 -14.40 22.76 32.16
C LYS A 210 -13.88 22.01 30.92
N PRO A 211 -14.36 20.79 30.63
CA PRO A 211 -13.93 20.04 29.46
C PRO A 211 -14.63 20.53 28.18
N THR A 212 -13.91 20.50 27.08
CA THR A 212 -14.39 20.74 25.72
C THR A 212 -13.79 19.68 24.80
N LYS A 213 -14.58 19.19 23.84
CA LYS A 213 -14.13 18.24 22.82
C LYS A 213 -14.17 18.89 21.45
N ALA A 214 -13.20 18.58 20.60
CA ALA A 214 -13.19 18.94 19.19
C ALA A 214 -12.68 17.76 18.37
N THR A 215 -13.05 17.70 17.10
CA THR A 215 -12.48 16.74 16.15
C THR A 215 -11.63 17.48 15.12
N PHE A 216 -10.58 16.83 14.63
CA PHE A 216 -9.69 17.40 13.62
C PHE A 216 -9.11 16.32 12.72
N THR A 217 -9.08 16.56 11.42
CA THR A 217 -8.42 15.68 10.46
C THR A 217 -7.10 16.33 10.02
N LEU A 218 -5.98 15.70 10.39
CA LEU A 218 -4.66 16.10 9.92
C LEU A 218 -4.38 15.46 8.56
N THR A 219 -4.27 16.30 7.52
CA THR A 219 -3.88 15.90 6.17
C THR A 219 -2.50 16.47 5.83
N LYS A 220 -1.97 16.16 4.64
CA LYS A 220 -0.70 16.76 4.19
C LYS A 220 -0.78 18.28 3.99
N GLU A 221 -1.99 18.82 3.88
CA GLU A 221 -2.28 20.23 3.59
C GLU A 221 -2.66 21.04 4.83
N GLY A 222 -3.16 20.40 5.90
CA GLY A 222 -3.68 21.07 7.09
C GLY A 222 -2.76 20.91 8.30
N ASN A 223 -2.42 22.01 8.98
CA ASN A 223 -1.47 22.00 10.11
C ASN A 223 -2.03 22.58 11.43
N ASP A 224 -3.15 23.31 11.39
CA ASP A 224 -3.67 24.05 12.55
C ASP A 224 -5.12 23.65 12.86
N CYS A 225 -5.39 23.39 14.15
CA CYS A 225 -6.74 23.19 14.69
C CYS A 225 -7.09 24.35 15.64
N LEU A 226 -8.12 25.13 15.32
CA LEU A 226 -8.62 26.19 16.18
C LEU A 226 -9.80 25.70 17.03
N ILE A 227 -9.66 25.75 18.35
CA ILE A 227 -10.71 25.39 19.31
C ILE A 227 -11.13 26.66 20.05
N THR A 228 -12.42 27.00 19.98
CA THR A 228 -13.01 28.12 20.72
C THR A 228 -13.65 27.60 22.00
N LEU A 229 -13.37 28.28 23.12
CA LEU A 229 -13.87 27.91 24.46
C LEU A 229 -14.82 29.02 24.96
N ASP A 230 -15.89 28.61 25.64
CA ASP A 230 -16.89 29.52 26.26
C ASP A 230 -16.46 30.10 27.62
#